data_AF-A0A100Y613-F1
#
_entry.id   AF-A0A100Y613-F1
#
_cell.length_a   1.000
_cell.length_b   1.000
_cell.length_c   1.000
_cell.angle_alpha   90.00
_cell.angle_beta   90.00
_cell.angle_gamma   90.00
#
_symmetry.space_group_name_H-M   'P 1'
#
loop_
_entity.id
_entity.type
_entity.pdbx_description
1 polymer ?
#
loop_
_entity_poly.entity_id
_entity_poly.type
_entity_poly.pdbx_seq_one_letter_code
_entity_poly.pdbx_strand_id
1 'polypeptide(L)'
;RSYGAFLKLGLAVIVIRVVFSVALGSPIPGTHVLLTLPEVPLPRWAQGVRIGGRVTAEQLVFAVYDGAKLAAMLVCVGAANALASPARLLKSLPGALYEAGVAVVVAMTFAPNLVADVARLRTARRLRGRPAGGVRAVLAIGLPVLEGALERSVAVAASMDARGYGRTAAVPAAVRHTTTVLTLGGLLGVCAGTYGLLAVEGAGYGVPLLAAGAAAALAGLWLGGRRTPRTRYRPDRWGVRTWLVAASGAAVAVLVAVAAAGPDAEALRPGVTPLVAPGLPLWPALSVLVGLLPAFVAPVPKDR
;
A
#
# COMPACT_ATOMS: atom_id res chain seq x y z
N ARG A 1 -1.48 4.64 -16.60
CA ARG A 1 -2.57 3.65 -16.77
C ARG A 1 -3.07 3.07 -15.44
N SER A 2 -2.18 2.66 -14.51
CA SER A 2 -2.57 2.15 -13.18
C SER A 2 -3.37 3.13 -12.34
N TYR A 3 -2.98 4.41 -12.29
CA TYR A 3 -3.66 5.44 -11.49
C TYR A 3 -5.16 5.58 -11.84
N GLY A 4 -5.50 5.56 -13.13
CA GLY A 4 -6.89 5.61 -13.58
C GLY A 4 -7.73 4.40 -13.13
N ALA A 5 -7.12 3.23 -12.92
CA ALA A 5 -7.83 2.07 -12.39
C ALA A 5 -8.15 2.25 -10.89
N PHE A 6 -7.23 2.81 -10.10
CA PHE A 6 -7.46 3.11 -8.68
C PHE A 6 -8.52 4.20 -8.50
N LEU A 7 -8.54 5.23 -9.34
CA LEU A 7 -9.62 6.24 -9.35
C LEU A 7 -10.99 5.60 -9.62
N LYS A 8 -11.09 4.73 -10.64
CA LYS A 8 -12.33 4.02 -10.96
C LYS A 8 -12.78 3.13 -9.80
N LEU A 9 -11.84 2.45 -9.13
CA LEU A 9 -12.14 1.60 -7.98
C LEU A 9 -12.59 2.44 -6.78
N GLY A 10 -11.98 3.60 -6.54
CA GLY A 10 -12.42 4.54 -5.49
C GLY A 10 -13.83 5.06 -5.74
N LEU A 11 -14.14 5.43 -6.98
CA LEU A 11 -15.49 5.81 -7.38
C LEU A 11 -16.49 4.65 -7.18
N ALA A 12 -16.10 3.43 -7.57
CA ALA A 12 -16.92 2.25 -7.35
C ALA A 12 -17.20 2.01 -5.86
N VAL A 13 -16.22 2.20 -4.97
CA VAL A 13 -16.41 2.10 -3.51
C VAL A 13 -17.43 3.12 -3.01
N ILE A 14 -17.38 4.37 -3.46
CA ILE A 14 -18.36 5.40 -3.10
C ILE A 14 -19.76 5.00 -3.57
N VAL A 15 -19.90 4.58 -4.83
CA VAL A 15 -21.19 4.16 -5.40
C VAL A 15 -21.74 2.96 -4.63
N ILE A 16 -20.93 1.93 -4.41
CA ILE A 16 -21.32 0.75 -3.63
C ILE A 16 -21.75 1.18 -2.23
N ARG A 17 -21.00 2.07 -1.56
CA ARG A 17 -21.40 2.52 -0.22
C ARG A 17 -22.71 3.27 -0.18
N VAL A 18 -22.95 4.15 -1.15
CA VAL A 18 -24.22 4.86 -1.29
C VAL A 18 -25.36 3.89 -1.56
N VAL A 19 -25.19 2.96 -2.49
CA VAL A 19 -26.22 1.96 -2.83
C VAL A 19 -26.54 1.07 -1.63
N PHE A 20 -25.53 0.57 -0.93
CA PHE A 20 -25.72 -0.24 0.27
C PHE A 20 -26.39 0.55 1.39
N SER A 21 -26.04 1.83 1.56
CA SER A 21 -26.71 2.72 2.49
C SER A 21 -28.20 2.83 2.15
N VAL A 22 -28.54 3.16 0.90
CA VAL A 22 -29.93 3.29 0.44
C VAL A 22 -30.71 1.99 0.57
N ALA A 23 -30.09 0.84 0.27
CA ALA A 23 -30.77 -0.46 0.26
C ALA A 23 -30.96 -1.09 1.64
N LEU A 24 -29.98 -0.96 2.54
CA LEU A 24 -29.96 -1.63 3.86
C LEU A 24 -30.35 -0.71 5.02
N GLY A 25 -30.68 0.55 4.70
CA GLY A 25 -30.92 1.59 5.70
C GLY A 25 -29.66 1.90 6.50
N SER A 26 -29.62 3.07 7.13
CA SER A 26 -28.56 3.41 8.08
C SER A 26 -29.18 3.68 9.44
N PRO A 27 -28.57 3.23 10.54
CA PRO A 27 -29.03 3.54 11.90
C PRO A 27 -28.81 5.01 12.30
N ILE A 28 -28.47 5.89 11.35
CA ILE A 28 -28.24 7.31 11.59
C ILE A 28 -29.58 8.04 11.74
N PRO A 29 -29.84 8.71 12.87
CA PRO A 29 -31.02 9.57 13.03
C PRO A 29 -30.98 10.67 11.97
N GLY A 30 -32.00 10.76 11.12
CA GLY A 30 -32.10 11.81 10.11
C GLY A 30 -33.46 12.48 10.14
N THR A 31 -33.46 13.80 10.04
CA THR A 31 -34.68 14.62 10.03
C THR A 31 -35.15 14.93 8.61
N HIS A 32 -34.24 14.91 7.63
CA HIS A 32 -34.53 15.25 6.25
C HIS A 32 -34.73 14.00 5.38
N VAL A 33 -35.98 13.57 5.20
CA VAL A 33 -36.32 12.43 4.34
C VAL A 33 -36.33 12.86 2.88
N LEU A 34 -35.54 12.17 2.05
CA LEU A 34 -35.48 12.39 0.60
C LEU A 34 -36.38 11.42 -0.17
N LEU A 35 -36.32 10.14 0.20
CA LEU A 35 -37.04 9.06 -0.48
C LEU A 35 -37.57 8.07 0.55
N THR A 36 -38.71 7.47 0.26
CA THR A 36 -39.25 6.34 1.05
C THR A 36 -39.33 5.11 0.16
N LEU A 37 -38.51 4.11 0.42
CA LEU A 37 -38.59 2.81 -0.23
C LEU A 37 -39.54 1.90 0.55
N PRO A 38 -40.27 0.99 -0.13
CA PRO A 38 -41.11 0.00 0.54
C PRO A 38 -40.25 -0.84 1.49
N GLU A 39 -40.63 -0.89 2.75
CA GLU A 39 -39.92 -1.63 3.79
C GLU A 39 -40.32 -3.10 3.71
N VAL A 40 -39.33 -3.98 3.59
CA VAL A 40 -39.58 -5.43 3.65
C VAL A 40 -39.49 -5.84 5.12
N PRO A 41 -40.56 -6.38 5.72
CA PRO A 41 -40.52 -6.82 7.11
C PRO A 41 -39.55 -7.99 7.25
N LEU A 42 -38.41 -7.73 7.89
CA LEU A 42 -37.40 -8.75 8.15
C LEU A 42 -37.77 -9.59 9.38
N PRO A 43 -37.42 -10.89 9.38
CA PRO A 43 -37.72 -11.76 10.51
C PRO A 43 -36.96 -11.33 11.78
N ARG A 44 -37.47 -11.72 12.96
CA ARG A 44 -37.01 -11.22 14.28
C ARG A 44 -35.51 -11.41 14.57
N TRP A 45 -34.83 -12.33 13.88
CA TRP A 45 -33.38 -12.55 14.01
C TRP A 45 -32.52 -11.52 13.25
N ALA A 46 -33.11 -10.71 12.36
CA ALA A 46 -32.44 -9.70 11.53
C ALA A 46 -32.90 -8.26 11.86
N GLN A 47 -33.35 -8.00 13.10
CA GLN A 47 -33.85 -6.67 13.52
C GLN A 47 -32.81 -5.53 13.49
N GLY A 48 -31.53 -5.84 13.28
CA GLY A 48 -30.46 -4.85 13.14
C GLY A 48 -30.23 -4.33 11.71
N VAL A 49 -30.90 -4.91 10.70
CA VAL A 49 -30.77 -4.52 9.29
C VAL A 49 -32.17 -4.19 8.77
N ARG A 50 -32.35 -3.06 8.07
CA ARG A 50 -33.64 -2.69 7.48
C ARG A 50 -33.52 -2.66 5.97
N ILE A 51 -34.14 -3.59 5.26
CA ILE A 51 -34.13 -3.52 3.79
C ILE A 51 -35.20 -2.51 3.36
N GLY A 52 -34.76 -1.38 2.80
CA GLY A 52 -35.62 -0.26 2.39
C GLY A 52 -35.93 0.72 3.53
N GLY A 53 -37.05 1.45 3.40
CA GLY A 53 -37.48 2.46 4.37
C GLY A 53 -37.12 3.90 3.97
N ARG A 54 -37.08 4.80 4.96
CA ARG A 54 -36.83 6.24 4.73
C ARG A 54 -35.34 6.47 4.49
N VAL A 55 -35.00 6.96 3.31
CA VAL A 55 -33.65 7.44 2.96
C VAL A 55 -33.54 8.89 3.37
N THR A 56 -32.66 9.18 4.31
CA THR A 56 -32.43 10.54 4.82
C THR A 56 -31.20 11.18 4.17
N ALA A 57 -31.17 12.51 4.10
CA ALA A 57 -30.03 13.26 3.57
C ALA A 57 -28.78 13.05 4.42
N GLU A 58 -28.94 13.00 5.74
CA GLU A 58 -27.89 12.77 6.74
C GLU A 58 -27.19 11.43 6.51
N GLN A 59 -27.98 10.37 6.27
CA GLN A 59 -27.47 9.04 5.94
C GLN A 59 -26.67 9.04 4.64
N LEU A 60 -27.15 9.73 3.61
CA LEU A 60 -26.49 9.76 2.31
C LEU A 60 -25.16 10.50 2.39
N VAL A 61 -25.13 11.66 3.06
CA VAL A 61 -23.90 12.43 3.29
C VAL A 61 -22.90 11.63 4.11
N PHE A 62 -23.33 10.91 5.14
CA PHE A 62 -22.46 10.02 5.90
C PHE A 62 -21.84 8.93 5.03
N ALA A 63 -22.65 8.25 4.20
CA ALA A 63 -22.16 7.20 3.31
C ALA A 63 -21.17 7.74 2.27
N VAL A 64 -21.40 8.96 1.76
CA VAL A 64 -20.48 9.65 0.86
C VAL A 64 -19.17 10.00 1.58
N TYR A 65 -19.22 10.53 2.81
CA TYR A 65 -18.01 10.85 3.59
C TYR A 65 -17.19 9.60 3.92
N ASP A 66 -17.83 8.51 4.35
CA ASP A 66 -17.13 7.26 4.66
C ASP A 66 -16.56 6.61 3.39
N GLY A 67 -17.34 6.58 2.31
CA GLY A 67 -16.88 6.14 0.99
C GLY A 67 -15.71 6.97 0.46
N ALA A 68 -15.76 8.29 0.63
CA ALA A 68 -14.70 9.21 0.21
C ALA A 68 -13.40 8.99 1.00
N LYS A 69 -13.47 8.69 2.31
CA LYS A 69 -12.28 8.33 3.12
C LYS A 69 -11.57 7.10 2.55
N LEU A 70 -12.33 6.03 2.28
CA LEU A 70 -11.78 4.81 1.68
C LEU A 70 -11.25 5.05 0.27
N ALA A 71 -11.97 5.82 -0.54
CA ALA A 71 -11.55 6.19 -1.88
C ALA A 71 -10.24 7.00 -1.85
N ALA A 72 -10.09 7.96 -0.93
CA ALA A 72 -8.88 8.73 -0.76
C ALA A 72 -7.68 7.85 -0.39
N MET A 73 -7.83 6.93 0.56
CA MET A 73 -6.78 5.96 0.91
C MET A 73 -6.34 5.15 -0.31
N LEU A 74 -7.31 4.66 -1.08
CA LEU A 74 -7.04 3.88 -2.29
C LEU A 74 -6.35 4.70 -3.39
N VAL A 75 -6.76 5.96 -3.59
CA VAL A 75 -6.13 6.88 -4.56
C VAL A 75 -4.70 7.19 -4.15
N CYS A 76 -4.42 7.40 -2.86
CA CYS A 76 -3.06 7.58 -2.35
C CYS A 76 -2.17 6.36 -2.60
N VAL A 77 -2.67 5.15 -2.31
CA VAL A 77 -1.96 3.89 -2.60
C VAL A 77 -1.76 3.71 -4.11
N GLY A 78 -2.77 4.04 -4.91
CA GLY A 78 -2.71 4.00 -6.37
C GLY A 78 -1.69 4.97 -6.96
N ALA A 79 -1.60 6.18 -6.41
CA ALA A 79 -0.61 7.18 -6.80
C ALA A 79 0.81 6.71 -6.46
N ALA A 80 1.03 6.19 -5.24
CA ALA A 80 2.31 5.63 -4.83
C ALA A 80 2.77 4.49 -5.77
N ASN A 81 1.89 3.55 -6.08
CA ASN A 81 2.18 2.44 -7.00
C ASN A 81 2.36 2.89 -8.47
N ALA A 82 1.73 3.98 -8.88
CA ALA A 82 1.94 4.54 -10.21
C ALA A 82 3.29 5.26 -10.36
N LEU A 83 3.78 5.88 -9.28
CA LEU A 83 5.07 6.59 -9.24
C LEU A 83 6.25 5.63 -9.01
N ALA A 84 6.03 4.55 -8.26
CA ALA A 84 7.07 3.60 -7.91
C ALA A 84 7.23 2.52 -8.99
N SER A 85 8.38 2.48 -9.67
CA SER A 85 8.72 1.32 -10.49
C SER A 85 9.28 0.19 -9.60
N PRO A 86 8.73 -1.04 -9.65
CA PRO A 86 9.18 -2.17 -8.80
C PRO A 86 10.69 -2.42 -8.90
N ALA A 87 11.26 -2.29 -10.10
CA ALA A 87 12.69 -2.44 -10.33
C ALA A 87 13.55 -1.35 -9.66
N ARG A 88 13.07 -0.10 -9.53
CA ARG A 88 13.79 0.94 -8.77
C ARG A 88 13.65 0.73 -7.28
N LEU A 89 12.47 0.31 -6.81
CA LEU A 89 12.23 -0.05 -5.40
C LEU A 89 13.24 -1.09 -4.91
N LEU A 90 13.49 -2.14 -5.71
CA LEU A 90 14.51 -3.13 -5.38
C LEU A 90 15.94 -2.56 -5.35
N LYS A 91 16.27 -1.58 -6.20
CA LYS A 91 17.58 -0.90 -6.17
C LYS A 91 17.77 -0.05 -4.92
N SER A 92 16.68 0.47 -4.35
CA SER A 92 16.70 1.24 -3.11
C SER A 92 16.69 0.39 -1.83
N LEU A 93 16.56 -0.94 -1.93
CA LEU A 93 16.60 -1.79 -0.74
C LEU A 93 17.96 -1.69 -0.03
N PRO A 94 17.97 -1.67 1.32
CA PRO A 94 19.20 -1.70 2.09
C PRO A 94 19.99 -2.98 1.80
N GLY A 95 21.32 -2.91 1.87
CA GLY A 95 22.20 -4.07 1.62
C GLY A 95 21.92 -5.26 2.54
N ALA A 96 21.32 -5.04 3.71
CA ALA A 96 20.85 -6.08 4.61
C ALA A 96 19.88 -7.08 3.93
N LEU A 97 19.13 -6.61 2.94
CA LEU A 97 18.16 -7.41 2.18
C LEU A 97 18.72 -7.85 0.83
N TYR A 98 20.04 -7.86 0.63
CA TYR A 98 20.66 -8.19 -0.65
C TYR A 98 20.21 -9.55 -1.21
N GLU A 99 20.25 -10.59 -0.38
CA GLU A 99 19.87 -11.95 -0.79
C GLU A 99 18.40 -12.03 -1.20
N ALA A 100 17.51 -11.47 -0.37
CA ALA A 100 16.09 -11.35 -0.70
C ALA A 100 15.87 -10.50 -1.96
N GLY A 101 16.57 -9.39 -2.10
CA GLY A 101 16.49 -8.48 -3.25
C GLY A 101 16.88 -9.17 -4.56
N VAL A 102 17.99 -9.92 -4.55
CA VAL A 102 18.42 -10.73 -5.71
C VAL A 102 17.36 -11.76 -6.06
N ALA A 103 16.81 -12.49 -5.08
CA ALA A 103 15.74 -13.44 -5.33
C ALA A 103 14.51 -12.78 -5.99
N VAL A 104 14.10 -11.59 -5.53
CA VAL A 104 12.97 -10.87 -6.13
C VAL A 104 13.30 -10.33 -7.53
N VAL A 105 14.52 -9.81 -7.79
CA VAL A 105 14.95 -9.40 -9.14
C VAL A 105 14.88 -10.59 -10.10
N VAL A 106 15.41 -11.74 -9.68
CA VAL A 106 15.41 -12.98 -10.45
C VAL A 106 13.98 -13.44 -10.72
N ALA A 107 13.12 -13.45 -9.69
CA ALA A 107 11.71 -13.79 -9.82
C ALA A 107 10.95 -12.84 -10.78
N MET A 108 11.18 -11.53 -10.70
CA MET A 108 10.55 -10.56 -11.61
C MET A 108 10.99 -10.72 -13.07
N THR A 109 12.19 -11.26 -13.30
CA THR A 109 12.68 -11.57 -14.65
C THR A 109 12.12 -12.90 -15.15
N PHE A 110 12.01 -13.91 -14.28
CA PHE A 110 11.51 -15.23 -14.66
C PHE A 110 9.99 -15.32 -14.78
N ALA A 111 9.23 -14.57 -13.96
CA ALA A 111 7.77 -14.57 -14.00
C ALA A 111 7.18 -14.33 -15.40
N PRO A 112 7.57 -13.27 -16.15
CA PRO A 112 7.04 -13.06 -17.51
C PRO A 112 7.45 -14.19 -18.48
N ASN A 113 8.64 -14.76 -18.32
CA ASN A 113 9.09 -15.89 -19.13
C ASN A 113 8.23 -17.14 -18.88
N LEU A 114 7.92 -17.45 -17.61
CA LEU A 114 7.03 -18.56 -17.26
C LEU A 114 5.62 -18.38 -17.82
N VAL A 115 5.08 -17.16 -17.79
CA VAL A 115 3.77 -16.85 -18.39
C VAL A 115 3.80 -17.09 -19.90
N ALA A 116 4.88 -16.66 -20.58
CA ALA A 116 5.05 -16.90 -22.00
C ALA A 116 5.17 -18.40 -22.32
N ASP A 117 5.90 -19.17 -21.51
CA ASP A 117 6.04 -20.62 -21.66
C ASP A 117 4.69 -21.33 -21.51
N VAL A 118 3.92 -20.96 -20.48
CA VAL A 118 2.55 -21.48 -20.27
C VAL A 118 1.65 -21.15 -21.45
N ALA A 119 1.72 -19.93 -21.99
CA ALA A 119 0.94 -19.50 -23.15
C ALA A 119 1.32 -20.31 -24.41
N ARG A 120 2.62 -20.53 -24.66
CA ARG A 120 3.11 -21.36 -25.77
C ARG A 120 2.63 -22.81 -25.64
N LEU A 121 2.71 -23.40 -24.45
CA LEU A 121 2.25 -24.77 -24.20
C LEU A 121 0.74 -24.92 -24.32
N ARG A 122 -0.05 -23.96 -23.83
CA ARG A 122 -1.51 -23.94 -24.06
C ARG A 122 -1.83 -23.93 -25.55
N THR A 123 -1.12 -23.12 -26.32
CA THR A 123 -1.30 -23.01 -27.78
C THR A 123 -0.93 -24.32 -28.48
N ALA A 124 0.22 -24.91 -28.15
CA ALA A 124 0.64 -26.20 -28.70
C ALA A 124 -0.35 -27.33 -28.40
N ARG A 125 -0.96 -27.35 -27.20
CA ARG A 125 -1.98 -28.35 -26.86
C ARG A 125 -3.27 -28.15 -27.64
N ARG A 126 -3.72 -26.90 -27.82
CA ARG A 126 -4.88 -26.57 -28.68
C ARG A 126 -4.66 -27.04 -30.12
N LEU A 127 -3.48 -26.80 -30.69
CA LEU A 127 -3.13 -27.27 -32.03
C LEU A 127 -3.10 -28.81 -32.15
N ARG A 128 -2.82 -29.51 -31.05
CA ARG A 128 -2.84 -30.98 -30.99
C ARG A 128 -4.22 -31.56 -30.62
N GLY A 129 -5.30 -30.78 -30.69
CA GLY A 129 -6.66 -31.21 -30.34
C GLY A 129 -6.85 -31.60 -28.86
N ARG A 130 -5.90 -31.26 -27.99
CA ARG A 130 -5.94 -31.61 -26.57
C ARG A 130 -6.62 -30.49 -25.77
N PRO A 131 -7.47 -30.82 -24.78
CA PRO A 131 -8.12 -29.81 -23.96
C PRO A 131 -7.08 -28.98 -23.19
N ALA A 132 -7.25 -27.65 -23.23
CA ALA A 132 -6.36 -26.69 -22.58
C ALA A 132 -6.87 -26.19 -21.22
N GLY A 133 -8.02 -26.70 -20.75
CA GLY A 133 -8.66 -26.35 -19.48
C GLY A 133 -8.79 -27.55 -18.53
N GLY A 134 -9.01 -27.26 -17.24
CA GLY A 134 -9.19 -28.25 -16.18
C GLY A 134 -7.90 -28.69 -15.47
N VAL A 135 -8.05 -29.39 -14.35
CA VAL A 135 -6.94 -29.80 -13.46
C VAL A 135 -5.90 -30.65 -14.20
N ARG A 136 -6.35 -31.57 -15.07
CA ARG A 136 -5.48 -32.42 -15.88
C ARG A 136 -4.69 -31.62 -16.93
N ALA A 137 -5.24 -30.51 -17.42
CA ALA A 137 -4.51 -29.61 -18.30
C ALA A 137 -3.44 -28.82 -17.52
N VAL A 138 -3.76 -28.38 -16.30
CA VAL A 138 -2.83 -27.71 -15.40
C VAL A 138 -1.64 -28.60 -15.06
N LEU A 139 -1.86 -29.85 -14.63
CA LEU A 139 -0.76 -30.77 -14.31
C LEU A 139 0.15 -31.03 -15.51
N ALA A 140 -0.42 -31.29 -16.69
CA ALA A 140 0.35 -31.58 -17.89
C ALA A 140 0.99 -30.35 -18.56
N ILE A 141 0.59 -29.13 -18.22
CA ILE A 141 1.32 -27.89 -18.60
C ILE A 141 2.34 -27.53 -17.52
N GLY A 142 2.00 -27.77 -16.26
CA GLY A 142 2.83 -27.41 -15.10
C GLY A 142 4.14 -28.18 -15.07
N LEU A 143 4.11 -29.50 -15.31
CA LEU A 143 5.32 -30.32 -15.24
C LEU A 143 6.43 -29.85 -16.22
N PRO A 144 6.16 -29.65 -17.54
CA PRO A 144 7.17 -29.11 -18.46
C PRO A 144 7.63 -27.68 -18.12
N VAL A 145 6.74 -26.85 -17.57
CA VAL A 145 7.09 -25.47 -17.17
C VAL A 145 8.01 -25.48 -15.95
N LEU A 146 7.77 -26.38 -14.99
CA LEU A 146 8.63 -26.56 -13.82
C LEU A 146 9.99 -27.12 -14.22
N GLU A 147 10.04 -28.09 -15.12
CA GLU A 147 11.29 -28.61 -15.70
C GLU A 147 12.10 -27.49 -16.36
N GLY A 148 11.50 -26.72 -17.26
CA GLY A 148 12.17 -25.58 -17.89
C GLY A 148 12.52 -24.46 -16.89
N ALA A 149 11.76 -24.29 -15.81
CA ALA A 149 12.10 -23.37 -14.73
C ALA A 149 13.33 -23.83 -13.94
N LEU A 150 13.43 -25.13 -13.66
CA LEU A 150 14.56 -25.75 -12.96
C LEU A 150 15.84 -25.62 -13.79
N GLU A 151 15.80 -25.96 -15.08
CA GLU A 151 16.95 -25.81 -15.99
C GLU A 151 17.47 -24.36 -16.01
N ARG A 152 16.57 -23.39 -16.15
CA ARG A 152 16.94 -21.96 -16.12
C ARG A 152 17.46 -21.51 -14.77
N SER A 153 16.89 -22.01 -13.67
CA SER A 153 17.36 -21.72 -12.32
C SER A 153 18.79 -22.22 -12.12
N VAL A 154 19.10 -23.44 -12.57
CA VAL A 154 20.45 -24.03 -12.53
C VAL A 154 21.42 -23.22 -13.40
N ALA A 155 21.02 -22.86 -14.62
CA ALA A 155 21.86 -22.06 -15.51
C ALA A 155 22.16 -20.66 -14.93
N VAL A 156 21.17 -20.01 -14.32
CA VAL A 156 21.37 -18.71 -13.66
C VAL A 156 22.25 -18.86 -12.43
N ALA A 157 22.04 -19.87 -11.59
CA ALA A 157 22.90 -20.15 -10.45
C ALA A 157 24.37 -20.36 -10.86
N ALA A 158 24.63 -21.18 -11.89
CA ALA A 158 25.99 -21.39 -12.41
C ALA A 158 26.63 -20.08 -12.92
N SER A 159 25.86 -19.24 -13.63
CA SER A 159 26.35 -17.94 -14.11
C SER A 159 26.62 -16.94 -12.98
N MET A 160 25.86 -17.02 -11.89
CA MET A 160 26.03 -16.18 -10.70
C MET A 160 27.28 -16.60 -9.92
N ASP A 161 27.51 -17.90 -9.76
CA ASP A 161 28.69 -18.44 -9.10
C ASP A 161 29.98 -18.07 -9.85
N ALA A 162 29.98 -18.20 -11.19
CA ALA A 162 31.11 -17.78 -12.03
C ALA A 162 31.45 -16.28 -11.92
N ARG A 163 30.45 -15.44 -11.60
CA ARG A 163 30.62 -13.99 -11.36
C ARG A 163 30.98 -13.67 -9.90
N GLY A 164 31.12 -14.68 -9.05
CA GLY A 164 31.45 -14.56 -7.63
C GLY A 164 30.30 -14.03 -6.76
N TYR A 165 29.04 -14.20 -7.19
CA TYR A 165 27.87 -14.00 -6.33
C TYR A 165 27.86 -15.07 -5.23
N GLY A 166 27.34 -14.74 -4.05
CA GLY A 166 27.28 -15.69 -2.91
C GLY A 166 28.49 -15.65 -1.97
N ARG A 167 29.54 -14.87 -2.28
CA ARG A 167 30.62 -14.59 -1.32
C ARG A 167 30.10 -13.73 -0.17
N THR A 168 29.85 -14.36 0.97
CA THR A 168 29.52 -13.68 2.23
C THR A 168 30.77 -13.00 2.78
N ALA A 169 30.69 -11.71 3.08
CA ALA A 169 31.74 -11.06 3.87
C ALA A 169 31.80 -11.72 5.26
N ALA A 170 33.00 -11.96 5.78
CA ALA A 170 33.18 -12.42 7.15
C ALA A 170 32.77 -11.29 8.11
N VAL A 171 31.57 -11.38 8.69
CA VAL A 171 31.05 -10.38 9.62
C VAL A 171 31.24 -10.86 11.05
N PRO A 172 31.81 -10.04 11.96
CA PRO A 172 31.93 -10.42 13.37
C PRO A 172 30.58 -10.77 13.98
N ALA A 173 30.55 -11.80 14.84
CA ALA A 173 29.31 -12.28 15.47
C ALA A 173 28.58 -11.17 16.25
N ALA A 174 29.32 -10.30 16.93
CA ALA A 174 28.75 -9.16 17.67
C ALA A 174 27.92 -8.24 16.76
N VAL A 175 28.43 -7.93 15.56
CA VAL A 175 27.70 -7.11 14.59
C VAL A 175 26.46 -7.84 14.11
N ARG A 176 26.55 -9.16 13.83
CA ARG A 176 25.39 -9.99 13.46
C ARG A 176 24.28 -9.89 14.50
N HIS A 177 24.61 -10.14 15.76
CA HIS A 177 23.64 -10.08 16.86
C HIS A 177 23.05 -8.69 17.07
N THR A 178 23.85 -7.62 17.05
CA THR A 178 23.32 -6.25 17.22
C THR A 178 22.35 -5.89 16.10
N THR A 179 22.61 -6.29 14.85
CA THR A 179 21.67 -6.07 13.74
C THR A 179 20.39 -6.87 13.90
N THR A 180 20.46 -8.14 14.32
CA THR A 180 19.26 -8.94 14.59
C THR A 180 18.43 -8.33 15.72
N VAL A 181 19.07 -7.91 16.82
CA VAL A 181 18.39 -7.28 17.95
C VAL A 181 17.78 -5.93 17.55
N LEU A 182 18.50 -5.09 16.82
CA LEU A 182 17.99 -3.79 16.36
C LEU A 182 16.84 -3.94 15.37
N THR A 183 16.92 -4.89 14.44
CA THR A 183 15.85 -5.11 13.44
C THR A 183 14.61 -5.73 14.05
N LEU A 184 14.75 -6.82 14.83
CA LEU A 184 13.61 -7.47 15.49
C LEU A 184 13.03 -6.59 16.60
N GLY A 185 13.89 -6.01 17.45
CA GLY A 185 13.47 -5.09 18.51
C GLY A 185 12.83 -3.83 17.94
N GLY A 186 13.35 -3.29 16.85
CA GLY A 186 12.74 -2.17 16.15
C GLY A 186 11.37 -2.50 15.57
N LEU A 187 11.22 -3.68 14.93
CA LEU A 187 9.93 -4.13 14.39
C LEU A 187 8.89 -4.35 15.51
N LEU A 188 9.30 -4.97 16.62
CA LEU A 188 8.45 -5.12 17.81
C LEU A 188 8.08 -3.76 18.40
N GLY A 189 9.02 -2.81 18.45
CA GLY A 189 8.78 -1.44 18.90
C GLY A 189 7.80 -0.69 17.99
N VAL A 190 7.87 -0.90 16.67
CA VAL A 190 6.88 -0.35 15.73
C VAL A 190 5.50 -0.94 16.01
N CYS A 191 5.38 -2.27 16.15
CA CYS A 191 4.11 -2.92 16.47
C CYS A 191 3.52 -2.40 17.80
N ALA A 192 4.33 -2.32 18.85
CA ALA A 192 3.92 -1.83 20.16
C ALA A 192 3.55 -0.33 20.13
N GLY A 193 4.32 0.48 19.39
CA GLY A 193 4.04 1.90 19.20
C GLY A 193 2.74 2.15 18.43
N THR A 194 2.50 1.43 17.33
CA THR A 194 1.23 1.49 16.59
C THR A 194 0.07 1.04 17.46
N TYR A 195 0.22 -0.03 18.25
CA TYR A 195 -0.80 -0.44 19.21
C TYR A 195 -1.07 0.66 20.25
N GLY A 196 -0.04 1.29 20.79
CA GLY A 196 -0.17 2.42 21.72
C GLY A 196 -0.92 3.61 21.12
N LEU A 197 -0.73 3.91 19.83
CA LEU A 197 -1.48 4.98 19.14
C LEU A 197 -2.96 4.64 18.93
N LEU A 198 -3.31 3.36 18.86
CA LEU A 198 -4.69 2.90 18.72
C LEU A 198 -5.38 2.72 20.08
N ALA A 199 -4.61 2.59 21.17
CA ALA A 199 -5.13 2.45 22.51
C ALA A 199 -5.62 3.79 23.08
N VAL A 200 -6.76 3.76 23.77
CA VAL A 200 -7.42 4.96 24.35
C VAL A 200 -6.52 5.71 25.33
N GLU A 201 -5.66 4.99 26.07
CA GLU A 201 -4.74 5.54 27.07
C GLU A 201 -3.28 5.63 26.58
N GLY A 202 -3.00 5.17 25.36
CA GLY A 202 -1.63 5.00 24.85
C GLY A 202 -1.02 6.21 24.13
N ALA A 203 -1.77 7.31 24.04
CA ALA A 203 -1.38 8.49 23.26
C ALA A 203 -0.02 9.11 23.68
N GLY A 204 0.33 9.05 24.98
CA GLY A 204 1.56 9.65 25.50
C GLY A 204 2.84 8.89 25.16
N TYR A 205 2.79 7.56 25.11
CA TYR A 205 3.98 6.72 24.84
C TYR A 205 3.98 6.07 23.45
N GLY A 206 2.84 6.04 22.73
CA GLY A 206 2.74 5.45 21.40
C GLY A 206 3.64 6.12 20.37
N VAL A 207 3.66 7.46 20.31
CA VAL A 207 4.52 8.24 19.40
C VAL A 207 6.01 8.01 19.66
N PRO A 208 6.54 8.22 20.89
CA PRO A 208 7.97 8.04 21.14
C PRO A 208 8.40 6.56 20.97
N LEU A 209 7.55 5.60 21.34
CA LEU A 209 7.85 4.18 21.14
C LEU A 209 7.88 3.80 19.65
N LEU A 210 6.94 4.30 18.85
CA LEU A 210 6.94 4.12 17.40
C LEU A 210 8.19 4.73 16.76
N ALA A 211 8.56 5.94 17.16
CA ALA A 211 9.76 6.64 16.66
C ALA A 211 11.04 5.88 17.04
N ALA A 212 11.16 5.42 18.29
CA ALA A 212 12.29 4.62 18.75
C ALA A 212 12.38 3.27 18.02
N GLY A 213 11.24 2.58 17.85
CA GLY A 213 11.16 1.33 17.08
C GLY A 213 11.57 1.52 15.62
N ALA A 214 11.07 2.57 14.96
CA ALA A 214 11.44 2.90 13.60
C ALA A 214 12.94 3.23 13.47
N ALA A 215 13.49 4.02 14.40
CA ALA A 215 14.91 4.36 14.43
C ALA A 215 15.79 3.11 14.64
N ALA A 216 15.40 2.22 15.56
CA ALA A 216 16.11 0.96 15.80
C ALA A 216 16.07 0.04 14.56
N ALA A 217 14.91 -0.08 13.90
CA ALA A 217 14.77 -0.87 12.67
C ALA A 217 15.64 -0.30 11.54
N LEU A 218 15.64 1.02 11.34
CA LEU A 218 16.47 1.70 10.35
C LEU A 218 17.96 1.55 10.65
N ALA A 219 18.37 1.69 11.92
CA ALA A 219 19.74 1.48 12.35
C ALA A 219 20.18 0.04 12.09
N GLY A 220 19.33 -0.95 12.40
CA GLY A 220 19.57 -2.36 12.10
C GLY A 220 19.77 -2.60 10.60
N LEU A 221 18.87 -2.07 9.76
CA LEU A 221 19.00 -2.17 8.30
C LEU A 221 20.26 -1.49 7.75
N TRP A 222 20.64 -0.35 8.32
CA TRP A 222 21.83 0.40 7.92
C TRP A 222 23.13 -0.32 8.32
N LEU A 223 23.22 -0.83 9.54
CA LEU A 223 24.33 -1.68 10.01
C LEU A 223 24.43 -2.98 9.21
N GLY A 224 23.29 -3.59 8.86
CA GLY A 224 23.23 -4.75 7.97
C GLY A 224 23.70 -4.42 6.55
N GLY A 225 23.40 -3.21 6.05
CA GLY A 225 23.78 -2.76 4.71
C GLY A 225 25.28 -2.52 4.51
N ARG A 226 26.03 -2.24 5.58
CA ARG A 226 27.50 -2.08 5.53
C ARG A 226 28.27 -3.39 5.30
N ARG A 227 27.58 -4.54 5.32
CA ARG A 227 28.18 -5.88 5.22
C ARG A 227 28.38 -6.36 3.79
N THR A 228 27.68 -5.77 2.83
CA THR A 228 27.74 -6.23 1.43
C THR A 228 28.84 -5.46 0.69
N PRO A 229 29.91 -6.12 0.20
CA PRO A 229 30.91 -5.46 -0.62
C PRO A 229 30.24 -4.97 -1.92
N ARG A 230 30.13 -3.64 -2.07
CA ARG A 230 29.57 -3.01 -3.28
C ARG A 230 30.73 -2.59 -4.18
N THR A 231 30.90 -3.24 -5.32
CA THR A 231 32.04 -2.98 -6.22
C THR A 231 31.83 -1.79 -7.15
N ARG A 232 30.59 -1.40 -7.47
CA ARG A 232 30.24 -0.13 -8.13
C ARG A 232 28.73 0.09 -8.10
N TYR A 233 28.26 0.90 -7.15
CA TYR A 233 26.90 1.45 -7.18
C TYR A 233 27.01 2.95 -7.48
N ARG A 234 26.38 3.41 -8.55
CA ARG A 234 26.25 4.85 -8.83
C ARG A 234 24.92 5.29 -8.21
N PRO A 235 24.93 5.91 -7.03
CA PRO A 235 23.69 6.33 -6.38
C PRO A 235 22.95 7.35 -7.25
N ASP A 236 21.63 7.24 -7.27
CA ASP A 236 20.79 8.33 -7.78
C ASP A 236 21.03 9.55 -6.89
N ARG A 237 21.50 10.64 -7.50
CA ARG A 237 21.76 11.89 -6.77
C ARG A 237 20.42 12.56 -6.50
N TRP A 238 20.11 12.77 -5.22
CA TRP A 238 18.96 13.59 -4.83
C TRP A 238 19.25 15.05 -5.21
N GLY A 239 18.45 15.57 -6.13
CA GLY A 239 18.47 16.99 -6.46
C GLY A 239 17.60 17.79 -5.49
N VAL A 240 17.68 19.12 -5.58
CA VAL A 240 16.81 20.03 -4.81
C VAL A 240 15.33 19.72 -5.07
N ARG A 241 14.96 19.42 -6.32
CA ARG A 241 13.59 19.06 -6.71
C ARG A 241 13.06 17.81 -5.99
N THR A 242 13.88 16.76 -5.86
CA THR A 242 13.47 15.54 -5.16
C THR A 242 13.30 15.77 -3.66
N TRP A 243 14.15 16.61 -3.07
CA TRP A 243 14.00 17.04 -1.68
C TRP A 243 12.73 17.84 -1.46
N LEU A 244 12.40 18.79 -2.35
CA LEU A 244 11.17 19.57 -2.27
C LEU A 244 9.92 18.69 -2.37
N VAL A 245 9.91 17.72 -3.29
CA VAL A 245 8.79 16.78 -3.41
C VAL A 245 8.64 15.93 -2.15
N ALA A 246 9.74 15.35 -1.64
CA ALA A 246 9.70 14.54 -0.42
C ALA A 246 9.29 15.37 0.82
N ALA A 247 9.86 16.57 0.96
CA ALA A 247 9.57 17.47 2.06
C ALA A 247 8.12 17.97 2.02
N SER A 248 7.54 18.22 0.84
CA SER A 248 6.14 18.63 0.73
C SER A 248 5.18 17.58 1.31
N GLY A 249 5.37 16.30 0.98
CA GLY A 249 4.57 15.21 1.53
C GLY A 249 4.77 15.01 3.03
N ALA A 250 6.02 15.09 3.51
CA ALA A 250 6.34 15.02 4.94
C ALA A 250 5.72 16.19 5.72
N ALA A 251 5.80 17.41 5.17
CA ALA A 251 5.21 18.60 5.76
C ALA A 251 3.69 18.48 5.88
N VAL A 252 3.00 18.05 4.80
CA VAL A 252 1.54 17.82 4.84
C VAL A 252 1.19 16.80 5.93
N ALA A 253 1.91 15.68 6.01
CA ALA A 253 1.65 14.65 7.01
C ALA A 253 1.82 15.18 8.44
N VAL A 254 2.89 15.92 8.73
CA VAL A 254 3.14 16.51 10.05
C VAL A 254 2.10 17.58 10.39
N LEU A 255 1.82 18.50 9.47
CA LEU A 255 0.89 19.60 9.70
C LEU A 255 -0.54 19.10 9.94
N VAL A 256 -0.99 18.10 9.18
CA VAL A 256 -2.31 17.48 9.36
C VAL A 256 -2.36 16.69 10.68
N ALA A 257 -1.28 16.00 11.06
CA ALA A 257 -1.21 15.30 12.35
C ALA A 257 -1.26 16.27 13.53
N VAL A 258 -0.55 17.40 13.45
CA VAL A 258 -0.60 18.46 14.46
C VAL A 258 -2.00 19.08 14.53
N ALA A 259 -2.63 19.35 13.39
CA ALA A 259 -3.99 19.87 13.37
C ALA A 259 -5.01 18.87 13.97
N ALA A 260 -4.82 17.57 13.73
CA ALA A 260 -5.65 16.52 14.31
C ALA A 260 -5.45 16.31 15.82
N ALA A 261 -4.34 16.76 16.39
CA ALA A 261 -4.07 16.76 17.82
C ALA A 261 -4.42 18.09 18.51
N GLY A 262 -4.71 19.13 17.71
CA GLY A 262 -5.01 20.47 18.19
C GLY A 262 -6.49 20.69 18.54
N PRO A 263 -6.85 21.92 18.94
CA PRO A 263 -8.22 22.29 19.29
C PRO A 263 -9.19 22.17 18.10
N ASP A 264 -8.69 22.28 16.86
CA ASP A 264 -9.50 22.17 15.64
C ASP A 264 -9.75 20.72 15.18
N ALA A 265 -9.40 19.71 16.00
CA ALA A 265 -9.55 18.30 15.64
C ALA A 265 -11.00 17.91 15.29
N GLU A 266 -11.98 18.57 15.91
CA GLU A 266 -13.40 18.33 15.66
C GLU A 266 -13.83 18.83 14.28
N ALA A 267 -13.22 19.90 13.76
CA ALA A 267 -13.48 20.42 12.41
C ALA A 267 -13.01 19.47 11.30
N LEU A 268 -12.09 18.54 11.61
CA LEU A 268 -11.66 17.47 10.69
C LEU A 268 -12.65 16.29 10.62
N ARG A 269 -13.66 16.27 11.51
CA ARG A 269 -14.69 15.23 11.59
C ARG A 269 -16.06 15.87 11.36
N PRO A 270 -16.41 16.20 10.09
CA PRO A 270 -17.68 16.85 9.80
C PRO A 270 -18.85 16.00 10.31
N GLY A 271 -19.64 16.58 11.20
CA GLY A 271 -20.85 15.97 11.73
C GLY A 271 -21.92 15.84 10.65
N VAL A 272 -22.75 14.81 10.77
CA VAL A 272 -23.91 14.59 9.90
C VAL A 272 -25.25 14.77 10.62
N THR A 273 -25.20 14.97 11.95
CA THR A 273 -26.37 15.13 12.83
C THR A 273 -26.07 16.20 13.88
N PRO A 274 -26.66 17.41 13.80
CA PRO A 274 -27.56 17.92 12.75
C PRO A 274 -26.84 18.16 11.40
N LEU A 275 -27.61 18.21 10.31
CA LEU A 275 -27.08 18.48 8.97
C LEU A 275 -26.76 19.97 8.81
N VAL A 276 -25.54 20.35 9.16
CA VAL A 276 -25.02 21.72 9.04
C VAL A 276 -23.86 21.73 8.06
N ALA A 277 -23.71 22.80 7.29
CA ALA A 277 -22.56 22.98 6.42
C ALA A 277 -21.27 22.92 7.27
N PRO A 278 -20.33 22.00 6.97
CA PRO A 278 -19.11 21.89 7.74
C PRO A 278 -18.29 23.17 7.57
N GLY A 279 -17.76 23.69 8.68
CA GLY A 279 -16.75 24.75 8.64
C GLY A 279 -15.52 24.25 7.89
N LEU A 280 -14.89 25.11 7.10
CA LEU A 280 -13.64 24.79 6.42
C LEU A 280 -12.47 25.20 7.33
N PRO A 281 -11.78 24.25 8.00
CA PRO A 281 -10.65 24.60 8.84
C PRO A 281 -9.50 25.07 7.94
N LEU A 282 -9.23 26.37 7.97
CA LEU A 282 -8.29 27.03 7.06
C LEU A 282 -6.88 26.44 7.19
N TRP A 283 -6.46 26.11 8.41
CA TRP A 283 -5.11 25.59 8.66
C TRP A 283 -4.86 24.20 8.04
N PRO A 284 -5.69 23.16 8.29
CA PRO A 284 -5.63 21.91 7.54
C PRO A 284 -5.74 22.08 6.03
N ALA A 285 -6.64 22.95 5.55
CA ALA A 285 -6.82 23.19 4.13
C ALA A 285 -5.52 23.74 3.49
N LEU A 286 -4.91 24.75 4.10
CA LEU A 286 -3.62 25.30 3.67
C LEU A 286 -2.50 24.26 3.73
N SER A 287 -2.51 23.39 4.74
CA SER A 287 -1.52 22.32 4.90
C SER A 287 -1.57 21.32 3.74
N VAL A 288 -2.76 20.96 3.26
CA VAL A 288 -2.93 20.07 2.10
C VAL A 288 -2.47 20.74 0.80
N LEU A 289 -2.61 22.07 0.67
CA LEU A 289 -2.12 22.79 -0.52
C LEU A 289 -0.60 22.69 -0.71
N VAL A 290 0.17 22.55 0.38
CA VAL A 290 1.62 22.29 0.29
C VAL A 290 1.90 21.01 -0.50
N GLY A 291 1.01 20.02 -0.44
CA GLY A 291 1.07 18.78 -1.20
C GLY A 291 0.90 18.95 -2.72
N LEU A 292 0.50 20.14 -3.19
CA LEU A 292 0.43 20.47 -4.62
C LEU A 292 1.77 20.94 -5.19
N LEU A 293 2.77 21.22 -4.34
CA LEU A 293 4.11 21.64 -4.75
C LEU A 293 4.75 20.71 -5.82
N PRO A 294 4.62 19.37 -5.73
CA PRO A 294 5.13 18.47 -6.77
C PRO A 294 4.56 18.74 -8.16
N ALA A 295 3.35 19.28 -8.30
CA ALA A 295 2.78 19.58 -9.61
C ALA A 295 3.60 20.62 -10.40
N PHE A 296 4.32 21.50 -9.69
CA PHE A 296 5.14 22.56 -10.30
C PHE A 296 6.63 22.20 -10.35
N VAL A 297 7.10 21.42 -9.36
CA VAL A 297 8.53 21.17 -9.16
C VAL A 297 8.98 19.83 -9.74
N ALA A 298 8.09 18.85 -9.84
CA ALA A 298 8.43 17.51 -10.32
C ALA A 298 8.99 17.56 -11.75
N PRO A 299 10.08 16.83 -12.03
CA PRO A 299 10.61 16.77 -13.37
C PRO A 299 9.58 16.15 -14.31
N VAL A 300 9.25 16.87 -15.40
CA VAL A 300 8.42 16.33 -16.48
C VAL A 300 9.13 15.09 -17.03
N PRO A 301 8.43 13.95 -17.17
CA PRO A 301 9.00 12.77 -17.80
C PRO A 301 9.55 13.19 -19.16
N LYS A 302 10.84 12.94 -19.41
CA LYS A 302 11.37 13.08 -20.78
C LYS A 302 10.59 12.07 -21.63
N ASP A 303 9.82 12.57 -22.58
CA ASP A 303 9.07 11.73 -23.52
C ASP A 303 10.02 10.68 -24.10
N ARG A 304 9.54 9.44 -24.07
CA ARG A 304 10.21 8.28 -24.67
C ARG A 304 9.72 8.10 -26.09
#